data_AF-N9DXI3-F1
#
_entry.id   AF-N9DXI3-F1
#
_cell.length_a   1.000
_cell.length_b   1.000
_cell.length_c   1.000
_cell.angle_alpha   90.00
_cell.angle_beta   90.00
_cell.angle_gamma   90.00
#
_symmetry.space_group_name_H-M   'P 1'
#
loop_
_entity.id
_entity.type
_entity.pdbx_description
1 polymer ?
#
loop_
_entity_poly.entity_id
_entity_poly.type
_entity_poly.pdbx_seq_one_letter_code
_entity_poly.pdbx_strand_id
1 'polypeptide(L)'
;MSAINQAKAQINYFVKKSAECTIYEQSDETKVCFGENIVIVLNLAKNRLTYKEFTFENGKAKVVVQNVVRLTGAEMFTVKHHFKKAHQMKDIKSA
;
A
#
# COMPACT_ATOMS: atom_id res chain seq x y z
N MET A 1 19.18 -8.02 1.57
CA MET A 1 17.80 -8.13 2.10
C MET A 1 16.97 -8.91 1.09
N SER A 2 16.28 -10.00 1.46
CA SER A 2 15.49 -10.82 0.51
C SER A 2 14.24 -10.10 -0.02
N ALA A 3 13.71 -10.50 -1.17
CA ALA A 3 12.53 -9.89 -1.78
C ALA A 3 11.29 -9.99 -0.89
N ILE A 4 11.10 -11.13 -0.21
CA ILE A 4 10.05 -11.28 0.80
C ILE A 4 10.17 -10.28 1.97
N ASN A 5 11.38 -9.99 2.44
CA ASN A 5 11.59 -9.03 3.52
C ASN A 5 11.36 -7.59 3.05
N GLN A 6 11.74 -7.27 1.81
CA GLN A 6 11.42 -5.99 1.18
C GLN A 6 9.90 -5.80 1.03
N ALA A 7 9.17 -6.82 0.58
CA ALA A 7 7.72 -6.77 0.47
C ALA A 7 7.03 -6.59 1.83
N LYS A 8 7.47 -7.31 2.86
CA LYS A 8 6.98 -7.14 4.24
C LYS A 8 7.25 -5.73 4.77
N ALA A 9 8.46 -5.22 4.59
CA ALA A 9 8.81 -3.86 4.99
C ALA A 9 7.93 -2.82 4.27
N GLN A 10 7.67 -3.01 2.98
CA GLN A 10 6.82 -2.13 2.17
C GLN A 10 5.35 -2.18 2.62
N ILE A 11 4.83 -3.37 2.95
CA ILE A 11 3.48 -3.52 3.54
C ILE A 11 3.39 -2.78 4.88
N ASN A 12 4.37 -2.96 5.77
CA ASN A 12 4.39 -2.28 7.07
C ASN A 12 4.49 -0.76 6.90
N TYR A 13 5.31 -0.29 5.95
CA TYR A 13 5.43 1.12 5.64
C TYR A 13 4.11 1.71 5.14
N PHE A 14 3.39 0.98 4.26
CA PHE A 14 2.04 1.37 3.84
C PHE A 14 1.08 1.50 5.03
N VAL A 15 1.05 0.53 5.95
CA VAL A 15 0.18 0.59 7.15
C VAL A 15 0.54 1.78 8.06
N LYS A 16 1.83 2.09 8.22
CA LYS A 16 2.26 3.25 8.98
C LYS A 16 1.81 4.55 8.31
N LYS A 17 1.95 4.65 6.99
CA LYS A 17 1.56 5.84 6.23
C LYS A 17 0.05 6.00 6.09
N SER A 18 -0.70 4.90 6.01
CA SER A 18 -2.15 4.96 5.98
C SER A 18 -2.74 5.55 7.26
N ALA A 19 -2.04 5.46 8.40
CA ALA A 19 -2.42 6.13 9.64
C ALA A 19 -2.73 7.64 9.45
N GLU A 20 -2.01 8.30 8.54
CA GLU A 20 -2.12 9.72 8.20
C GLU A 20 -3.29 10.02 7.23
N CYS A 21 -3.97 9.00 6.68
CA CYS A 21 -5.03 9.13 5.68
C CYS A 21 -6.45 8.98 6.26
N THR A 22 -7.45 9.64 5.68
CA THR A 22 -8.86 9.66 6.17
C THR A 22 -9.80 8.76 5.38
N ILE A 23 -9.58 8.56 4.09
CA ILE A 23 -10.43 7.70 3.23
C ILE A 23 -9.62 6.48 2.80
N TYR A 24 -10.25 5.32 2.84
CA TYR A 24 -9.63 4.04 2.53
C TYR A 24 -10.49 3.22 1.58
N GLU A 25 -9.93 2.82 0.45
CA GLU A 25 -10.53 1.86 -0.49
C GLU A 25 -9.71 0.57 -0.50
N GLN A 26 -10.38 -0.58 -0.45
CA GLN A 26 -9.72 -1.88 -0.48
C GLN A 26 -10.39 -2.88 -1.42
N SER A 27 -9.54 -3.64 -2.09
CA SER A 27 -9.88 -4.86 -2.81
C SER A 27 -8.87 -5.97 -2.46
N ASP A 28 -9.08 -7.16 -3.03
CA ASP A 28 -8.18 -8.30 -2.85
C ASP A 28 -6.76 -8.05 -3.34
N GLU A 29 -6.59 -7.12 -4.28
CA GLU A 29 -5.34 -6.84 -4.97
C GLU A 29 -4.87 -5.40 -4.80
N THR A 30 -5.70 -4.48 -4.32
CA THR A 30 -5.34 -3.07 -4.22
C THR A 30 -5.82 -2.47 -2.90
N LYS A 31 -5.01 -1.59 -2.33
CA LYS A 31 -5.35 -0.76 -1.18
C LYS A 31 -4.97 0.67 -1.49
N VAL A 32 -5.89 1.59 -1.27
CA VAL A 32 -5.70 3.01 -1.55
C VAL A 32 -6.08 3.80 -0.31
N CYS A 33 -5.22 4.73 0.08
CA CYS A 33 -5.54 5.67 1.14
C CYS A 33 -5.40 7.09 0.63
N PHE A 34 -6.39 7.93 0.93
CA PHE A 34 -6.40 9.35 0.60
C PHE A 34 -6.13 10.16 1.87
N GLY A 35 -5.03 10.91 1.88
CA GLY A 35 -4.75 11.97 2.83
C GLY A 35 -5.04 13.34 2.22
N GLU A 36 -4.73 14.39 2.96
CA GLU A 36 -5.03 15.78 2.58
C GLU A 36 -4.36 16.21 1.27
N ASN A 37 -3.07 15.87 1.09
CA ASN A 37 -2.29 16.21 -0.11
C ASN A 37 -1.56 15.00 -0.71
N ILE A 38 -1.96 13.79 -0.31
CA ILE A 38 -1.29 12.55 -0.70
C ILE A 38 -2.29 11.44 -1.00
N VAL A 39 -2.02 10.65 -2.03
CA VAL A 39 -2.65 9.33 -2.24
C VAL A 39 -1.58 8.27 -2.17
N ILE A 40 -1.77 7.28 -1.32
CA ILE A 40 -0.88 6.12 -1.25
C ILE A 40 -1.60 4.89 -1.78
N VAL A 41 -0.92 4.12 -2.62
CA VAL A 41 -1.47 2.93 -3.27
C VAL A 41 -0.54 1.75 -3.02
N LEU A 42 -1.09 0.65 -2.53
CA LEU A 42 -0.41 -0.64 -2.45
C LEU A 42 -1.17 -1.65 -3.32
N ASN A 43 -0.52 -2.12 -4.38
CA ASN A 43 -1.08 -3.07 -5.33
C ASN A 43 -0.29 -4.38 -5.32
N LEU A 44 -1.02 -5.50 -5.28
CA LEU A 44 -0.50 -6.85 -5.35
C LEU A 44 -0.98 -7.50 -6.65
N ALA A 45 -0.05 -7.71 -7.58
CA ALA A 45 -0.29 -8.42 -8.83
C ALA A 45 0.43 -9.78 -8.83
N LYS A 46 0.14 -10.63 -9.82
CA LYS A 46 0.57 -12.05 -9.92
C LYS A 46 1.99 -12.37 -9.41
N ASN A 47 2.97 -11.52 -9.70
CA ASN A 47 4.37 -11.71 -9.29
C ASN A 47 5.04 -10.44 -8.74
N ARG A 48 4.27 -9.44 -8.31
CA ARG A 48 4.85 -8.19 -7.82
C ARG A 48 3.98 -7.47 -6.79
N LEU A 49 4.64 -6.83 -5.83
CA LEU A 49 4.04 -5.85 -4.94
C LEU A 49 4.51 -4.45 -5.37
N THR A 50 3.56 -3.55 -5.63
CA THR A 50 3.83 -2.17 -6.04
C THR A 50 3.32 -1.23 -4.97
N TYR A 51 4.16 -0.29 -4.55
CA TYR A 51 3.79 0.82 -3.69
C TYR A 51 3.99 2.12 -4.45
N LYS A 52 3.00 3.00 -4.42
CA LYS A 52 3.05 4.33 -5.03
C LYS A 52 2.57 5.38 -4.05
N GLU A 53 3.23 6.53 -4.08
CA GLU A 53 2.76 7.75 -3.45
C GLU A 53 2.55 8.81 -4.53
N PHE A 54 1.40 9.47 -4.48
CA PHE A 54 1.05 10.58 -5.33
C PHE A 54 0.88 11.82 -4.47
N THR A 55 1.41 12.95 -4.91
CA THR A 55 1.04 14.27 -4.38
C THR A 55 0.21 15.02 -5.41
N PHE A 56 -0.58 15.99 -4.95
CA PHE A 56 -1.31 16.87 -5.85
C PHE A 56 -0.58 18.21 -5.95
N GLU A 57 -0.07 18.52 -7.14
CA GLU A 57 0.52 19.82 -7.47
C GLU A 57 -0.40 20.47 -8.52
N ASN A 58 -0.96 21.65 -8.22
CA ASN A 58 -1.84 22.40 -9.13
C ASN A 58 -3.04 21.58 -9.67
N GLY A 59 -3.68 20.77 -8.82
CA GLY A 59 -4.80 19.93 -9.20
C GLY A 59 -4.45 18.70 -10.05
N LYS A 60 -3.16 18.44 -10.29
CA LYS A 60 -2.69 17.24 -11.01
C LYS A 60 -1.97 16.29 -10.06
N ALA A 61 -2.28 15.00 -10.15
CA ALA A 61 -1.57 13.97 -9.42
C ALA A 61 -0.17 13.74 -10.02
N LYS A 62 0.85 13.75 -9.17
CA LYS A 62 2.25 13.50 -9.52
C LYS A 62 2.79 12.36 -8.67
N VAL A 63 3.40 11.37 -9.31
CA VAL A 63 4.04 10.27 -8.58
C VAL A 63 5.32 10.80 -7.95
N VAL A 64 5.44 10.70 -6.63
CA VAL A 64 6.64 11.10 -5.88
C VAL A 64 7.44 9.89 -5.40
N VAL A 65 6.78 8.74 -5.21
CA VAL A 65 7.45 7.48 -4.85
C VAL A 65 6.83 6.35 -5.66
N GLN A 66 7.68 5.46 -6.19
CA GLN A 66 7.24 4.20 -6.77
C GLN A 66 8.26 3.09 -6.46
N ASN A 67 7.84 2.13 -5.64
CA ASN A 67 8.64 0.96 -5.28
C ASN A 67 7.97 -0.32 -5.77
N VAL A 68 8.74 -1.16 -6.48
CA VAL A 68 8.25 -2.41 -7.07
C VAL A 68 9.12 -3.56 -6.58
N VAL A 69 8.51 -4.50 -5.87
CA VAL A 69 9.15 -5.74 -5.41
C VAL A 69 8.65 -6.90 -6.26
N ARG A 70 9.56 -7.56 -6.98
CA ARG A 70 9.24 -8.80 -7.72
C ARG A 70 9.37 -10.00 -6.78
N LEU A 71 8.44 -10.94 -6.91
CA LEU A 71 8.30 -12.07 -6.00
C LEU A 71 8.17 -13.37 -6.80
N THR A 72 8.77 -14.43 -6.30
CA THR A 72 8.53 -15.80 -6.75
C THR A 72 7.14 -16.30 -6.31
N GLY A 73 6.69 -17.44 -6.82
CA GLY A 73 5.40 -18.04 -6.45
C GLY A 73 5.29 -18.35 -4.95
N ALA A 74 6.37 -18.88 -4.35
CA ALA A 74 6.42 -19.18 -2.91
C ALA A 74 6.37 -17.89 -2.06
N GLU A 75 7.13 -16.86 -2.44
CA GLU A 75 7.11 -15.58 -1.74
C GLU A 75 5.76 -14.87 -1.87
N MET A 76 5.11 -14.98 -3.04
CA MET A 76 3.80 -14.41 -3.30
C MET A 76 2.74 -14.98 -2.34
N PHE A 77 2.78 -16.28 -2.05
CA PHE A 77 1.86 -16.90 -1.10
C PHE A 77 1.96 -16.24 0.29
N THR A 78 3.18 -16.07 0.79
CA THR A 78 3.41 -15.42 2.08
C THR A 78 3.02 -13.94 2.04
N VAL A 79 3.38 -13.21 0.99
CA VAL A 79 3.06 -11.78 0.85
C VAL A 79 1.54 -11.57 0.75
N LYS A 80 0.80 -12.43 0.07
CA LYS A 80 -0.68 -12.37 -0.01
C LYS A 80 -1.33 -12.48 1.37
N HIS A 81 -0.80 -13.34 2.25
CA HIS A 81 -1.27 -13.44 3.63
C HIS A 81 -1.06 -12.13 4.41
N HIS A 82 0.12 -11.51 4.31
CA HIS A 82 0.40 -10.23 4.96
C HIS A 82 -0.40 -9.08 4.36
N PHE A 83 -0.54 -9.04 3.03
CA PHE A 83 -1.33 -8.02 2.32
C PHE A 83 -2.80 -8.04 2.74
N LYS A 84 -3.40 -9.22 2.95
CA LYS A 84 -4.78 -9.33 3.46
C LYS A 84 -4.96 -8.70 4.84
N LYS A 85 -3.94 -8.77 5.69
CA LYS A 85 -3.91 -8.19 7.05
C LYS A 85 -3.45 -6.73 7.09
N ALA A 86 -3.05 -6.17 5.95
CA ALA A 86 -2.52 -4.82 5.86
C ALA A 86 -3.66 -3.80 5.74
N HIS A 87 -4.36 -3.56 6.84
CA HIS A 87 -5.40 -2.53 6.90
C HIS A 87 -5.10 -1.59 8.06
N GLN A 88 -5.47 -0.33 7.87
CA GLN A 88 -5.48 0.64 8.95
C GLN A 88 -6.58 0.25 9.92
N MET A 89 -6.24 -0.02 11.18
CA MET A 89 -7.24 -0.09 12.25
C MET A 89 -7.62 1.35 12.62
N LYS A 90 -8.43 2.00 11.79
CA LYS A 90 -9.10 3.23 12.22
C LYS A 90 -10.44 2.82 12.81
N ASP A 91 -10.63 3.09 14.10
CA ASP A 91 -11.97 3.15 14.67
C ASP A 91 -12.74 4.19 13.85
N ILE A 92 -13.70 3.73 13.05
CA ILE A 92 -14.70 4.61 12.48
C ILE A 92 -15.54 5.06 13.66
N LYS A 93 -15.16 6.16 14.30
CA LYS A 93 -16.11 6.90 15.14
C LYS A 93 -17.17 7.41 14.17
N SER A 94 -18.32 6.71 14.09
CA SER A 94 -19.52 7.30 13.52
C SER A 94 -19.71 8.66 14.20
N ALA A 95 -19.70 9.71 13.39
CA ALA A 95 -20.14 11.03 13.81
C ALA A 95 -21.65 10.99 14.12
#